data_AF-A0A7R9VA02-F1
#
_entry.id   AF-A0A7R9VA02-F1
#
_cell.length_a   1.000
_cell.length_b   1.000
_cell.length_c   1.000
_cell.angle_alpha   90.00
_cell.angle_beta   90.00
_cell.angle_gamma   90.00
#
_symmetry.space_group_name_H-M   'P 1'
#
loop_
_entity.id
_entity.type
_entity.pdbx_description
1 polymer ?
#
loop_
_entity_poly.entity_id
_entity_poly.type
_entity_poly.pdbx_seq_one_letter_code
_entity_poly.pdbx_strand_id
1 'polypeptide(L)'
;MPSANGSASAAAERIRALQLEQEAEQSRAYLTGTAYSRDTLSFYEGAAVAAASLGACFDVFAVSPGLVGLPTMEALCNSTGGAMYLYPSADESALPQDVYRRLSSPRASAGLLRVRTSPGFRPARCYGRLFADRTYENLHHVIACDASDTFVVDFEHTSRMGFAADDAVLQPTVQIAFQYTCVVPAPSAASPLAGKGAGAAAAPSVGSSLPGKDAGASTPAAGSLPAGKHGSAAAATAGCAARPRVALQRRLRVVTLRMAVTRDAVDVYRHCSPDAVLCMLMHKVATITESLSPVPPPPPNGSDAHAVAPPLEGGSAKLAQARVLLRDWLVLLTAGYMRAVAPRASNAELAATPPDVGFPAAPALSALPRLVYALLRSPLLAAPSASQHPDLTPFMRHLWSCLPP
;
A
#
# COMPACT_ATOMS: atom_id res chain seq x y z
N MET A 1 -17.52 64.18 1.17
CA MET A 1 -17.87 62.88 1.78
C MET A 1 -17.08 61.78 1.07
N PRO A 2 -15.80 61.54 1.43
CA PRO A 2 -15.07 60.41 0.88
C PRO A 2 -15.36 59.13 1.69
N SER A 3 -15.59 58.07 0.94
CA SER A 3 -16.01 56.71 1.31
C SER A 3 -15.32 56.08 2.53
N ALA A 4 -16.11 55.75 3.55
CA ALA A 4 -15.70 54.91 4.69
C ALA A 4 -15.50 53.42 4.31
N ASN A 5 -15.82 53.01 3.08
CA ASN A 5 -15.68 51.62 2.64
C ASN A 5 -14.22 51.23 2.30
N GLY A 6 -13.31 52.19 2.12
CA GLY A 6 -11.91 51.89 1.78
C GLY A 6 -11.07 51.37 2.96
N SER A 7 -11.35 51.81 4.19
CA SER A 7 -10.56 51.43 5.38
C SER A 7 -10.90 50.02 5.88
N ALA A 8 -12.16 49.59 5.75
CA ALA A 8 -12.59 48.24 6.10
C ALA A 8 -11.99 47.17 5.15
N SER A 9 -11.88 47.49 3.85
CA SER A 9 -11.23 46.62 2.86
C SER A 9 -9.75 46.42 3.15
N ALA A 10 -9.03 47.50 3.47
CA ALA A 10 -7.60 47.44 3.78
C ALA A 10 -7.29 46.70 5.10
N ALA A 11 -8.18 46.79 6.10
CA ALA A 11 -8.07 46.03 7.34
C ALA A 11 -8.32 44.52 7.11
N ALA A 12 -9.32 44.17 6.31
CA ALA A 12 -9.59 42.79 5.93
C ALA A 12 -8.43 42.17 5.14
N GLU A 13 -7.82 42.94 4.23
CA GLU A 13 -6.62 42.52 3.48
C GLU A 13 -5.41 42.28 4.39
N ARG A 14 -5.18 43.13 5.40
CA ARG A 14 -4.10 42.93 6.39
C ARG A 14 -4.31 41.70 7.26
N ILE A 15 -5.53 41.43 7.70
CA ILE A 15 -5.85 40.22 8.48
C ILE A 15 -5.62 38.97 7.63
N ARG A 16 -6.03 39.01 6.36
CA ARG A 16 -5.82 37.90 5.41
C ARG A 16 -4.33 37.66 5.13
N ALA A 17 -3.53 38.73 5.01
CA ALA A 17 -2.09 38.63 4.86
C ALA A 17 -1.42 37.99 6.10
N LEU A 18 -1.83 38.39 7.31
CA LEU A 18 -1.32 37.80 8.55
C LEU A 18 -1.71 36.32 8.72
N GLN A 19 -2.92 35.95 8.29
CA GLN A 19 -3.34 34.54 8.26
C GLN A 19 -2.50 33.72 7.28
N LEU A 20 -2.23 34.25 6.08
CA LEU A 20 -1.36 33.58 5.10
C LEU A 20 0.08 33.46 5.61
N GLU A 21 0.60 34.46 6.32
CA GLU A 21 1.93 34.38 6.96
C GLU A 21 1.97 33.34 8.07
N GLN A 22 0.95 33.28 8.95
CA GLN A 22 0.84 32.23 9.96
C GLN A 22 0.71 30.84 9.34
N GLU A 23 -0.09 30.68 8.30
CA GLU A 23 -0.23 29.43 7.54
C GLU A 23 1.08 29.02 6.88
N ALA A 24 1.86 29.97 6.35
CA ALA A 24 3.17 29.71 5.77
C ALA A 24 4.21 29.32 6.83
N GLU A 25 4.21 29.98 8.00
CA GLU A 25 5.07 29.63 9.13
C GLU A 25 4.74 28.25 9.70
N GLN A 26 3.45 27.92 9.84
CA GLN A 26 2.98 26.60 10.25
C GLN A 26 3.37 25.52 9.22
N SER A 27 3.21 25.81 7.93
CA SER A 27 3.65 24.94 6.84
C SER A 27 5.16 24.72 6.87
N ARG A 28 5.95 25.75 7.20
CA ARG A 28 7.41 25.64 7.31
C ARG A 28 7.85 24.81 8.51
N ALA A 29 7.22 25.00 9.67
CA ALA A 29 7.44 24.20 10.88
C ALA A 29 7.00 22.73 10.71
N TYR A 30 6.05 22.48 9.81
CA TYR A 30 5.58 21.15 9.45
C TYR A 30 6.59 20.42 8.55
N LEU A 31 7.12 21.10 7.54
CA LEU A 31 8.17 20.53 6.66
C LEU A 31 9.45 20.17 7.44
N THR A 32 9.71 20.84 8.56
CA THR A 32 10.82 20.52 9.48
C THR A 32 10.50 19.41 10.49
N GLY A 33 9.30 18.83 10.46
CA GLY A 33 8.88 17.73 11.34
C GLY A 33 8.61 18.15 12.79
N THR A 34 8.49 19.45 13.06
CA THR A 34 8.38 20.02 14.43
C THR A 34 6.95 20.44 14.80
N ALA A 35 5.97 20.29 13.91
CA ALA A 35 4.65 20.90 14.06
C ALA A 35 3.64 20.11 14.90
N TYR A 36 3.81 18.81 15.11
CA TYR A 36 2.83 18.02 15.87
C TYR A 36 3.20 17.93 17.34
N SER A 37 2.21 18.22 18.20
CA SER A 37 2.35 17.88 19.61
C SER A 37 2.48 16.37 19.73
N ARG A 38 3.41 15.92 20.56
CA ARG A 38 3.60 14.50 20.88
C ARG A 38 2.30 13.86 21.39
N ASP A 39 1.48 14.65 22.07
CA ASP A 39 0.17 14.24 22.60
C ASP A 39 -0.83 13.89 21.49
N THR A 40 -0.78 14.59 20.36
CA THR A 40 -1.66 14.28 19.21
C THR A 40 -1.24 12.97 18.56
N LEU A 41 0.07 12.73 18.41
CA LEU A 41 0.60 11.48 17.85
C LEU A 41 0.22 10.28 18.73
N SER A 42 0.45 10.39 20.04
CA SER A 42 0.14 9.31 20.98
C SER A 42 -1.37 9.00 21.05
N PHE A 43 -2.22 10.02 20.89
CA PHE A 43 -3.67 9.81 20.79
C PHE A 43 -4.05 8.95 19.59
N TYR A 44 -3.58 9.29 18.38
CA TYR A 44 -3.92 8.53 17.17
C TYR A 44 -3.29 7.13 17.15
N GLU A 45 -2.11 6.96 17.75
CA GLU A 45 -1.50 5.64 17.98
C GLU A 45 -2.37 4.78 18.90
N GLY A 46 -2.81 5.33 20.04
CA GLY A 46 -3.72 4.65 20.96
C GLY A 46 -5.06 4.30 20.31
N ALA A 47 -5.61 5.24 19.53
CA ALA A 47 -6.84 5.02 18.76
C ALA A 47 -6.66 3.92 17.70
N ALA A 48 -5.50 3.86 17.03
CA ALA A 48 -5.18 2.83 16.05
C ALA A 48 -5.13 1.42 16.68
N VAL A 49 -4.50 1.29 17.85
CA VAL A 49 -4.46 0.03 18.60
C VAL A 49 -5.86 -0.39 19.06
N ALA A 50 -6.66 0.56 19.55
CA ALA A 50 -8.05 0.30 19.96
C ALA A 50 -8.95 -0.09 18.78
N ALA A 51 -8.80 0.59 17.63
CA ALA A 51 -9.52 0.28 16.41
C ALA A 51 -9.18 -1.13 15.90
N ALA A 52 -7.89 -1.47 15.86
CA ALA A 52 -7.43 -2.78 15.44
C ALA A 52 -7.97 -3.90 16.35
N SER A 53 -7.98 -3.70 17.67
CA SER A 53 -8.51 -4.71 18.61
C SER A 53 -10.02 -4.92 18.48
N LEU A 54 -10.77 -3.90 18.08
CA LEU A 54 -12.19 -3.98 17.77
C LEU A 54 -12.50 -4.53 16.36
N GLY A 55 -11.48 -4.71 15.52
CA GLY A 55 -11.66 -5.07 14.11
C GLY A 55 -12.27 -3.95 13.26
N ALA A 56 -12.14 -2.69 13.70
CA ALA A 56 -12.62 -1.51 12.99
C ALA A 56 -11.58 -1.05 11.96
N CYS A 57 -12.04 -0.67 10.77
CA CYS A 57 -11.21 -0.15 9.68
C CYS A 57 -11.55 1.30 9.37
N PHE A 58 -10.52 2.14 9.21
CA PHE A 58 -10.67 3.58 8.99
C PHE A 58 -10.06 3.99 7.66
N ASP A 59 -10.90 4.46 6.74
CA ASP A 59 -10.45 5.10 5.50
C ASP A 59 -10.52 6.64 5.68
N VAL A 60 -9.49 7.37 5.24
CA VAL A 60 -9.40 8.83 5.36
C VAL A 60 -9.43 9.47 3.98
N PHE A 61 -10.43 10.32 3.74
CA PHE A 61 -10.53 11.14 2.53
C PHE A 61 -10.31 12.61 2.90
N ALA A 62 -9.15 13.16 2.57
CA ALA A 62 -8.76 14.52 2.88
C ALA A 62 -8.93 15.41 1.65
N VAL A 63 -9.84 16.40 1.73
CA VAL A 63 -10.02 17.43 0.70
C VAL A 63 -9.65 18.77 1.31
N SER A 64 -8.47 19.28 0.95
CA SER A 64 -7.97 20.55 1.46
C SER A 64 -6.78 21.01 0.62
N PRO A 65 -6.65 22.32 0.33
CA PRO A 65 -5.43 22.88 -0.23
C PRO A 65 -4.34 23.10 0.83
N GLY A 66 -4.72 23.10 2.12
CA GLY A 66 -3.84 23.30 3.25
C GLY A 66 -3.71 22.06 4.14
N LEU A 67 -2.98 22.22 5.23
CA LEU A 67 -2.67 21.14 6.17
C LEU A 67 -3.92 20.50 6.78
N VAL A 68 -4.02 19.17 6.71
CA VAL A 68 -5.11 18.36 7.30
C VAL A 68 -4.63 17.59 8.51
N GLY A 69 -3.40 17.08 8.50
CA GLY A 69 -2.94 16.19 9.57
C GLY A 69 -2.68 14.75 9.16
N LEU A 70 -2.45 14.46 7.88
CA LEU A 70 -2.26 13.07 7.44
C LEU A 70 -1.13 12.32 8.16
N PRO A 71 0.01 12.92 8.57
CA PRO A 71 1.05 12.20 9.30
C PRO A 71 0.58 11.62 10.64
N THR A 72 -0.34 12.29 11.34
CA THR A 72 -0.84 11.80 12.63
C THR A 72 -1.88 10.70 12.43
N MET A 73 -2.68 10.78 11.38
CA MET A 73 -3.72 9.81 11.05
C MET A 73 -3.19 8.58 10.29
N GLU A 74 -1.96 8.63 9.76
CA GLU A 74 -1.35 7.52 9.03
C GLU A 74 -1.31 6.22 9.85
N ALA A 75 -0.99 6.32 11.15
CA ALA A 75 -0.98 5.17 12.06
C ALA A 75 -2.35 4.45 12.13
N LEU A 76 -3.45 5.22 12.05
CA LEU A 76 -4.81 4.71 12.06
C LEU A 76 -5.11 3.91 10.80
N CYS A 77 -4.77 4.43 9.62
CA CYS A 77 -4.97 3.72 8.35
C CYS A 77 -4.07 2.48 8.26
N ASN A 78 -2.77 2.60 8.60
CA ASN A 78 -1.79 1.52 8.51
C ASN A 78 -2.15 0.34 9.42
N SER A 79 -2.57 0.61 10.66
CA SER A 79 -2.89 -0.44 11.65
C SER A 79 -4.21 -1.15 11.37
N THR A 80 -5.16 -0.47 10.72
CA THR A 80 -6.53 -0.96 10.54
C THR A 80 -6.83 -1.49 9.13
N GLY A 81 -5.85 -1.44 8.23
CA GLY A 81 -6.02 -1.86 6.84
C GLY A 81 -6.82 -0.86 5.98
N GLY A 82 -6.86 0.40 6.43
CA GLY A 82 -7.53 1.50 5.76
C GLY A 82 -6.70 2.12 4.65
N ALA A 83 -7.36 2.94 3.83
CA ALA A 83 -6.78 3.72 2.74
C ALA A 83 -6.81 5.21 3.07
N MET A 84 -5.82 5.94 2.56
CA MET A 84 -5.74 7.39 2.66
C MET A 84 -5.83 8.00 1.27
N TYR A 85 -6.65 9.03 1.10
CA TYR A 85 -6.82 9.78 -0.14
C TYR A 85 -6.59 11.27 0.15
N LEU A 86 -5.79 11.92 -0.70
CA LEU A 86 -5.49 13.34 -0.63
C LEU A 86 -5.96 14.03 -1.92
N TYR A 87 -6.84 15.02 -1.76
CA TYR A 87 -7.32 15.88 -2.85
C TYR A 87 -6.95 17.33 -2.52
N PRO A 88 -6.05 17.97 -3.29
CA PRO A 88 -5.64 19.36 -3.06
C PRO A 88 -6.78 20.38 -3.22
N SER A 89 -7.80 20.05 -4.00
CA SER A 89 -8.98 20.90 -4.20
C SER A 89 -10.23 20.02 -4.34
N ALA A 90 -11.38 20.56 -3.93
CA ALA A 90 -12.67 19.91 -4.13
C ALA A 90 -13.05 19.84 -5.62
N ASP A 91 -12.66 20.85 -6.42
CA ASP A 91 -13.03 20.97 -7.84
C ASP A 91 -12.36 19.90 -8.72
N GLU A 92 -11.15 19.48 -8.34
CA GLU A 92 -10.37 18.44 -9.03
C GLU A 92 -10.51 17.06 -8.35
N SER A 93 -11.41 16.93 -7.36
CA SER A 93 -11.54 15.71 -6.59
C SER A 93 -12.39 14.65 -7.31
N ALA A 94 -11.85 13.44 -7.41
CA ALA A 94 -12.61 12.24 -7.79
C ALA A 94 -13.29 11.59 -6.55
N LEU A 95 -13.52 12.38 -5.50
CA LEU A 95 -13.96 11.89 -4.20
C LEU A 95 -15.23 11.02 -4.29
N PRO A 96 -16.32 11.43 -4.98
CA PRO A 96 -17.52 10.60 -5.06
C PRO A 96 -17.26 9.25 -5.74
N GLN A 97 -16.44 9.24 -6.81
CA GLN A 97 -16.10 8.01 -7.54
C GLN A 97 -15.24 7.08 -6.68
N ASP A 98 -14.26 7.62 -5.96
CA ASP A 98 -13.35 6.82 -5.13
C ASP A 98 -14.05 6.29 -3.88
N VAL A 99 -14.92 7.07 -3.23
CA VAL A 99 -15.77 6.61 -2.12
C VAL A 99 -16.69 5.49 -2.61
N TYR A 100 -17.35 5.67 -3.76
CA TYR A 100 -18.20 4.63 -4.34
C TYR A 100 -17.41 3.36 -4.64
N ARG A 101 -16.23 3.48 -5.27
CA ARG A 101 -15.33 2.35 -5.57
C ARG A 101 -14.92 1.63 -4.29
N ARG A 102 -14.53 2.36 -3.24
CA ARG A 102 -14.09 1.80 -1.96
C ARG A 102 -15.23 1.06 -1.25
N LEU A 103 -16.43 1.64 -1.20
CA LEU A 103 -17.60 1.01 -0.57
C LEU A 103 -18.16 -0.18 -1.37
N SER A 104 -18.01 -0.16 -2.69
CA SER A 104 -18.48 -1.24 -3.58
C SER A 104 -17.50 -2.42 -3.66
N SER A 105 -16.24 -2.20 -3.26
CA SER A 105 -15.20 -3.23 -3.37
C SER A 105 -15.40 -4.34 -2.33
N PRO A 106 -15.31 -5.62 -2.71
CA PRO A 106 -15.36 -6.71 -1.75
C PRO A 106 -14.22 -6.60 -0.74
N ARG A 107 -14.57 -6.60 0.55
CA ARG A 107 -13.60 -6.49 1.64
C ARG A 107 -13.53 -7.79 2.45
N ALA A 108 -12.32 -8.17 2.79
CA ALA A 108 -12.01 -9.19 3.77
C ALA A 108 -11.79 -8.52 5.12
N SER A 109 -12.29 -9.12 6.20
CA SER A 109 -12.10 -8.65 7.57
C SER A 109 -11.73 -9.80 8.51
N ALA A 110 -11.15 -9.45 9.66
CA ALA A 110 -10.68 -10.40 10.68
C ALA A 110 -9.77 -11.51 10.09
N GLY A 111 -8.85 -11.08 9.23
CA GLY A 111 -7.95 -11.94 8.49
C GLY A 111 -6.82 -12.52 9.36
N LEU A 112 -6.49 -13.78 9.14
CA LEU A 112 -5.33 -14.47 9.69
C LEU A 112 -4.49 -14.99 8.53
N LEU A 113 -3.29 -14.45 8.36
CA LEU A 113 -2.32 -14.80 7.34
C LEU A 113 -1.18 -15.60 7.95
N ARG A 114 -0.98 -16.83 7.48
CA ARG A 114 0.14 -17.66 7.90
C ARG A 114 0.99 -18.03 6.70
N VAL A 115 2.30 -17.78 6.83
CA VAL A 115 3.30 -18.17 5.83
C VAL A 115 4.08 -19.37 6.36
N ARG A 116 4.17 -20.41 5.55
CA ARG A 116 4.95 -21.62 5.83
C ARG A 116 5.96 -21.83 4.71
N THR A 117 7.16 -22.21 5.07
CA THR A 117 8.24 -22.52 4.13
C THR A 117 8.70 -23.96 4.32
N SER A 118 9.23 -24.57 3.27
CA SER A 118 9.99 -25.80 3.41
C SER A 118 11.30 -25.54 4.18
N PRO A 119 11.96 -26.58 4.71
CA PRO A 119 13.26 -26.42 5.34
C PRO A 119 14.28 -25.72 4.41
N GLY A 120 15.23 -24.99 5.01
CA GLY A 120 16.31 -24.30 4.30
C GLY A 120 16.17 -22.79 4.26
N PHE A 121 14.94 -22.27 4.39
CA PHE A 121 14.69 -20.84 4.47
C PHE A 121 13.46 -20.55 5.34
N ARG A 122 13.37 -19.34 5.87
CA ARG A 122 12.27 -18.90 6.73
C ARG A 122 11.83 -17.48 6.38
N PRO A 123 10.56 -17.12 6.63
CA PRO A 123 10.15 -15.72 6.59
C PRO A 123 10.91 -14.94 7.67
N ALA A 124 11.54 -13.84 7.29
CA ALA A 124 12.32 -12.99 8.18
C ALA A 124 11.57 -11.71 8.56
N ARG A 125 11.00 -11.03 7.57
CA ARG A 125 10.24 -9.79 7.76
C ARG A 125 9.00 -9.80 6.88
N CYS A 126 7.90 -9.30 7.40
CA CYS A 126 6.68 -9.08 6.64
C CYS A 126 6.39 -7.58 6.58
N TYR A 127 6.04 -7.09 5.41
CA TYR A 127 5.71 -5.70 5.13
C TYR A 127 4.28 -5.60 4.62
N GLY A 128 3.67 -4.43 4.84
CA GLY A 128 2.28 -4.14 4.53
C GLY A 128 1.44 -3.97 5.79
N ARG A 129 0.13 -3.81 5.62
CA ARG A 129 -0.82 -3.51 6.71
C ARG A 129 -1.25 -4.76 7.47
N LEU A 130 -0.28 -5.39 8.13
CA LEU A 130 -0.43 -6.61 8.91
C LEU A 130 0.31 -6.49 10.24
N PHE A 131 -0.13 -7.23 11.24
CA PHE A 131 0.50 -7.25 12.56
C PHE A 131 0.83 -8.68 12.98
N ALA A 132 2.04 -8.89 13.50
CA ALA A 132 2.46 -10.20 13.99
C ALA A 132 1.62 -10.61 15.22
N ASP A 133 1.21 -11.87 15.25
CA ASP A 133 0.56 -12.46 16.42
C ASP A 133 1.56 -12.59 17.58
N ARG A 134 1.08 -12.38 18.82
CA ARG A 134 1.91 -12.44 20.02
C ARG A 134 2.20 -13.87 20.50
N THR A 135 1.34 -14.81 20.12
CA THR A 135 1.35 -16.19 20.63
C THR A 135 1.95 -17.16 19.62
N TYR A 136 1.71 -16.96 18.33
CA TYR A 136 2.11 -17.87 17.27
C TYR A 136 3.11 -17.23 16.32
N GLU A 137 4.25 -17.90 16.15
CA GLU A 137 5.26 -17.50 15.16
C GLU A 137 4.70 -17.62 13.73
N ASN A 138 5.07 -16.67 12.87
CA ASN A 138 4.71 -16.62 11.45
C ASN A 138 3.20 -16.54 11.18
N LEU A 139 2.41 -16.18 12.19
CA LEU A 139 1.01 -15.82 12.08
C LEU A 139 0.90 -14.30 12.14
N HIS A 140 0.17 -13.74 11.18
CA HIS A 140 -0.09 -12.32 11.10
C HIS A 140 -1.60 -12.10 11.02
N HIS A 141 -2.06 -11.05 11.65
CA HIS A 141 -3.43 -10.61 11.56
C HIS A 141 -3.56 -9.48 10.56
N VAL A 142 -4.70 -9.46 9.88
CA VAL A 142 -5.08 -8.45 8.90
C VAL A 142 -6.48 -7.97 9.28
N ILE A 143 -6.61 -6.75 9.80
CA ILE A 143 -7.90 -6.23 10.27
C ILE A 143 -8.91 -6.19 9.15
N ALA A 144 -8.54 -5.51 8.07
CA ALA A 144 -9.29 -5.43 6.84
C ALA A 144 -8.32 -5.38 5.66
N CYS A 145 -8.72 -5.95 4.54
CA CYS A 145 -8.05 -5.75 3.28
C CYS A 145 -9.01 -5.88 2.10
N ASP A 146 -8.61 -5.36 0.96
CA ASP A 146 -9.27 -5.59 -0.32
C ASP A 146 -8.32 -6.17 -1.38
N ALA A 147 -8.76 -6.21 -2.63
CA ALA A 147 -7.98 -6.75 -3.73
C ALA A 147 -6.80 -5.86 -4.18
N SER A 148 -6.78 -4.59 -3.75
CA SER A 148 -5.70 -3.66 -4.07
C SER A 148 -4.54 -3.71 -3.08
N ASP A 149 -4.70 -4.43 -1.97
CA ASP A 149 -3.72 -4.47 -0.89
C ASP A 149 -2.61 -5.48 -1.14
N THR A 150 -1.37 -5.02 -0.94
CA THR A 150 -0.17 -5.82 -1.16
C THR A 150 0.57 -6.09 0.15
N PHE A 151 1.03 -7.34 0.29
CA PHE A 151 1.85 -7.80 1.39
C PHE A 151 3.15 -8.38 0.83
N VAL A 152 4.28 -8.02 1.44
CA VAL A 152 5.60 -8.50 1.02
C VAL A 152 6.24 -9.28 2.16
N VAL A 153 6.83 -10.42 1.84
CA VAL A 153 7.52 -11.27 2.81
C VAL A 153 8.97 -11.42 2.36
N ASP A 154 9.89 -10.96 3.20
CA ASP A 154 11.33 -11.16 3.03
C ASP A 154 11.71 -12.53 3.60
N PHE A 155 12.56 -13.25 2.86
CA PHE A 155 12.97 -14.60 3.23
C PHE A 155 14.47 -14.62 3.54
N GLU A 156 14.81 -15.27 4.64
CA GLU A 156 16.21 -15.49 5.02
C GLU A 156 16.57 -16.96 4.75
N HIS A 157 17.69 -17.15 4.06
CA HIS A 157 18.25 -18.47 3.84
C HIS A 157 18.96 -18.95 5.10
N THR A 158 18.51 -20.06 5.68
CA THR A 158 19.01 -20.59 6.94
C THR A 158 19.96 -21.78 6.74
N SER A 159 19.71 -22.62 5.75
CA SER A 159 20.51 -23.83 5.52
C SER A 159 20.46 -24.26 4.06
N ARG A 160 21.55 -24.88 3.61
CA ARG A 160 21.58 -25.57 2.30
C ARG A 160 20.66 -26.79 2.28
N MET A 161 20.28 -27.31 3.47
CA MET A 161 19.33 -28.40 3.62
C MET A 161 17.97 -27.99 3.02
N GLY A 162 17.49 -28.72 2.02
CA GLY A 162 16.26 -28.40 1.27
C GLY A 162 16.50 -27.76 -0.10
N PHE A 163 17.72 -27.26 -0.37
CA PHE A 163 18.13 -26.74 -1.68
C PHE A 163 19.17 -27.64 -2.38
N ALA A 164 19.69 -28.67 -1.69
CA ALA A 164 20.97 -29.29 -2.02
C ALA A 164 20.94 -30.55 -2.91
N ALA A 165 19.79 -31.02 -3.42
CA ALA A 165 19.80 -32.22 -4.28
C ALA A 165 19.05 -32.00 -5.59
N ASP A 166 19.73 -32.29 -6.70
CA ASP A 166 19.11 -32.43 -8.03
C ASP A 166 18.08 -33.59 -8.03
N ASP A 167 18.24 -34.54 -7.08
CA ASP A 167 17.31 -35.64 -6.77
C ASP A 167 16.40 -35.37 -5.55
N ALA A 168 16.30 -34.13 -5.06
CA ALA A 168 15.39 -33.82 -3.96
C ALA A 168 13.93 -34.07 -4.39
N VAL A 169 13.28 -35.04 -3.74
CA VAL A 169 11.87 -35.40 -3.97
C VAL A 169 10.91 -34.20 -3.82
N LEU A 170 11.31 -33.15 -3.10
CA LEU A 170 10.49 -31.97 -2.85
C LEU A 170 11.27 -30.68 -3.16
N GLN A 171 10.84 -29.98 -4.22
CA GLN A 171 11.28 -28.62 -4.52
C GLN A 171 10.95 -27.68 -3.35
N PRO A 172 11.76 -26.63 -3.08
CA PRO A 172 11.43 -25.63 -2.07
C PRO A 172 10.03 -25.07 -2.29
N THR A 173 9.23 -25.02 -1.22
CA THR A 173 7.84 -24.61 -1.30
C THR A 173 7.53 -23.50 -0.31
N VAL A 174 6.75 -22.52 -0.75
CA VAL A 174 6.12 -21.51 0.11
C VAL A 174 4.62 -21.77 0.09
N GLN A 175 4.02 -21.94 1.26
CA GLN A 175 2.57 -22.05 1.41
C GLN A 175 2.05 -20.85 2.20
N ILE A 176 1.08 -20.16 1.61
CA ILE A 176 0.39 -19.01 2.20
C ILE A 176 -1.04 -19.45 2.49
N ALA A 177 -1.43 -19.43 3.76
CA ALA A 177 -2.79 -19.71 4.19
C ALA A 177 -3.41 -18.41 4.74
N PHE A 178 -4.51 -17.97 4.13
CA PHE A 178 -5.23 -16.78 4.51
C PHE A 178 -6.67 -17.12 4.87
N GLN A 179 -6.99 -17.04 6.17
CA GLN A 179 -8.35 -17.19 6.67
C GLN A 179 -8.97 -15.81 6.87
N TYR A 180 -10.18 -15.57 6.38
CA TYR A 180 -10.82 -14.25 6.51
C TYR A 180 -12.33 -14.36 6.53
N THR A 181 -13.00 -13.31 6.99
CA THR A 181 -14.45 -13.14 6.92
C THR A 181 -14.79 -12.20 5.77
N CYS A 182 -15.84 -12.49 5.02
CA CYS A 182 -16.35 -11.58 3.99
C CYS A 182 -17.88 -11.59 3.97
N VAL A 183 -18.45 -10.50 3.48
CA VAL A 183 -19.89 -10.38 3.23
C VAL A 183 -20.17 -10.97 1.85
N VAL A 184 -21.13 -11.89 1.78
CA VAL A 184 -21.58 -12.51 0.54
C VAL A 184 -23.09 -12.31 0.37
N PRO A 185 -23.61 -12.22 -0.86
CA PRO A 185 -25.05 -12.27 -1.09
C PRO A 185 -25.60 -13.55 -0.46
N ALA A 186 -26.62 -13.43 0.38
CA ALA A 186 -27.26 -14.59 0.96
C ALA A 186 -27.92 -15.38 -0.18
N PRO A 187 -27.84 -16.73 -0.15
CA PRO A 187 -28.56 -17.54 -1.12
C PRO A 187 -30.04 -17.19 -1.05
N SER A 188 -30.65 -16.86 -2.20
CA SER A 188 -32.10 -16.71 -2.28
C SER A 188 -32.71 -18.02 -1.80
N ALA A 189 -33.61 -17.97 -0.83
CA ALA A 189 -34.31 -19.15 -0.35
C ALA A 189 -34.96 -19.85 -1.55
N ALA A 190 -34.33 -20.91 -2.06
CA ALA A 190 -34.94 -21.78 -3.03
C ALA A 190 -36.13 -22.43 -2.33
N SER A 191 -37.31 -22.26 -2.91
CA SER A 191 -38.54 -22.92 -2.47
C SER A 191 -38.29 -24.44 -2.33
N PRO A 192 -38.67 -25.09 -1.22
CA PRO A 192 -38.40 -26.49 -1.01
C PRO A 192 -39.43 -27.32 -1.79
N LEU A 193 -39.26 -27.47 -3.11
CA LEU A 193 -40.02 -28.42 -3.92
C LEU A 193 -39.29 -28.72 -5.23
N ALA A 194 -38.43 -29.74 -5.22
CA ALA A 194 -38.30 -30.75 -6.27
C ALA A 194 -37.13 -31.67 -5.92
N GLY A 195 -37.45 -32.85 -5.40
CA GLY A 195 -36.48 -33.92 -5.22
C GLY A 195 -36.11 -34.60 -6.54
N LYS A 196 -34.94 -35.27 -6.49
CA LYS A 196 -34.35 -36.27 -7.40
C LYS A 196 -33.60 -35.78 -8.63
N GLY A 197 -32.29 -36.09 -8.64
CA GLY A 197 -31.53 -36.34 -9.86
C GLY A 197 -30.04 -36.05 -9.75
N ALA A 198 -29.26 -37.08 -9.43
CA ALA A 198 -27.81 -37.08 -9.30
C ALA A 198 -27.00 -36.56 -10.51
N GLY A 199 -25.87 -35.93 -10.21
CA GLY A 199 -24.57 -36.25 -10.83
C GLY A 199 -24.15 -35.47 -12.08
N ALA A 200 -23.21 -34.53 -11.90
CA ALA A 200 -21.96 -34.46 -12.66
C ALA A 200 -21.19 -33.18 -12.30
N ALA A 201 -19.92 -33.34 -11.96
CA ALA A 201 -18.96 -32.26 -11.81
C ALA A 201 -18.69 -31.61 -13.18
N ALA A 202 -18.78 -30.29 -13.26
CA ALA A 202 -18.30 -29.51 -14.40
C ALA A 202 -17.46 -28.33 -13.89
N ALA A 203 -16.17 -28.38 -14.21
CA ALA A 203 -15.23 -27.28 -14.04
C ALA A 203 -15.58 -26.12 -15.01
N PRO A 204 -15.32 -24.86 -14.66
CA PRO A 204 -15.48 -23.76 -15.60
C PRO A 204 -14.28 -23.71 -16.55
N SER A 205 -14.53 -23.99 -17.83
CA SER A 205 -13.61 -23.74 -18.94
C SER A 205 -13.51 -22.23 -19.21
N VAL A 206 -12.29 -21.72 -19.21
CA VAL A 206 -11.96 -20.36 -19.65
C VAL A 206 -12.11 -20.30 -21.18
N GLY A 207 -13.19 -19.68 -21.64
CA GLY A 207 -13.38 -19.30 -23.04
C GLY A 207 -12.90 -17.88 -23.27
N SER A 208 -11.77 -17.77 -23.97
CA SER A 208 -11.26 -16.54 -24.55
C SER A 208 -12.08 -16.16 -25.78
N SER A 209 -12.63 -14.95 -25.80
CA SER A 209 -13.03 -14.29 -27.05
C SER A 209 -12.91 -12.78 -26.91
N LEU A 210 -11.88 -12.24 -27.55
CA LEU A 210 -11.80 -10.84 -28.00
C LEU A 210 -12.93 -10.56 -28.99
N PRO A 211 -13.28 -9.28 -29.21
CA PRO A 211 -13.08 -8.76 -30.56
C PRO A 211 -12.41 -7.39 -30.57
N GLY A 212 -11.56 -7.20 -31.58
CA GLY A 212 -10.92 -5.94 -31.91
C GLY A 212 -11.84 -4.98 -32.66
N LYS A 213 -11.68 -3.71 -32.31
CA LYS A 213 -11.35 -2.57 -33.19
C LYS A 213 -12.08 -2.49 -34.55
N ASP A 214 -12.94 -1.48 -34.69
CA ASP A 214 -13.04 -0.67 -35.90
C ASP A 214 -13.45 0.77 -35.57
N ALA A 215 -12.94 1.68 -36.40
CA ALA A 215 -12.91 3.12 -36.26
C ALA A 215 -14.23 3.84 -36.59
N GLY A 216 -14.36 5.11 -36.18
CA GLY A 216 -15.38 5.99 -36.75
C GLY A 216 -15.70 7.22 -35.90
N ALA A 217 -15.16 8.37 -36.29
CA ALA A 217 -15.56 9.67 -35.78
C ALA A 217 -16.97 10.06 -36.27
N SER A 218 -17.81 10.61 -35.38
CA SER A 218 -18.80 11.65 -35.72
C SER A 218 -19.56 12.14 -34.48
N THR A 219 -19.45 13.43 -34.18
CA THR A 219 -20.47 14.25 -33.49
C THR A 219 -21.70 14.40 -34.40
N PRO A 220 -22.93 14.52 -33.87
CA PRO A 220 -23.57 15.85 -33.69
C PRO A 220 -24.40 15.94 -32.37
N ALA A 221 -24.32 17.03 -31.62
CA ALA A 221 -25.22 18.21 -31.62
C ALA A 221 -26.68 17.96 -31.15
N ALA A 222 -27.02 18.64 -30.04
CA ALA A 222 -28.29 19.28 -29.66
C ALA A 222 -29.65 18.58 -29.87
N GLY A 223 -30.42 18.42 -28.78
CA GLY A 223 -31.85 18.11 -28.84
C GLY A 223 -32.59 18.10 -27.49
N SER A 224 -33.13 19.27 -27.11
CA SER A 224 -34.36 19.53 -26.35
C SER A 224 -34.67 18.83 -25.00
N LEU A 225 -34.76 19.68 -23.97
CA LEU A 225 -35.59 19.50 -22.77
C LEU A 225 -37.09 19.47 -23.12
N PRO A 226 -37.93 18.74 -22.36
CA PRO A 226 -39.32 19.13 -22.17
C PRO A 226 -39.57 19.69 -20.76
N ALA A 227 -40.35 20.77 -20.75
CA ALA A 227 -40.78 21.55 -19.60
C ALA A 227 -41.75 20.78 -18.69
N GLY A 228 -41.86 21.29 -17.46
CA GLY A 228 -42.54 20.66 -16.34
C GLY A 228 -44.06 20.58 -16.46
N LYS A 229 -44.62 19.62 -15.71
CA LYS A 229 -45.99 19.69 -15.19
C LYS A 229 -45.94 19.60 -13.67
N HIS A 230 -46.32 20.69 -13.02
CA HIS A 230 -46.69 20.71 -11.61
C HIS A 230 -47.94 19.85 -11.42
N GLY A 231 -47.87 18.89 -10.49
CA GLY A 231 -48.99 18.04 -10.12
C GLY A 231 -48.74 17.38 -8.77
N SER A 232 -49.21 18.05 -7.73
CA SER A 232 -49.65 17.54 -6.41
C SER A 232 -48.72 16.60 -5.62
N ALA A 233 -48.35 17.08 -4.42
CA ALA A 233 -47.73 16.30 -3.36
C ALA A 233 -48.69 15.18 -2.89
N ALA A 234 -48.51 13.98 -3.45
CA ALA A 234 -48.97 12.74 -2.83
C ALA A 234 -47.72 11.99 -2.37
N ALA A 235 -47.68 11.68 -1.07
CA ALA A 235 -46.62 10.93 -0.43
C ALA A 235 -46.37 9.60 -1.17
N ALA A 236 -45.38 9.60 -2.07
CA ALA A 236 -44.81 8.38 -2.57
C ALA A 236 -44.02 7.76 -1.42
N THR A 237 -44.67 6.83 -0.72
CA THR A 237 -43.98 5.78 0.01
C THR A 237 -43.20 5.01 -1.04
N ALA A 238 -42.00 5.50 -1.35
CA ALA A 238 -41.06 4.83 -2.22
C ALA A 238 -40.83 3.45 -1.62
N GLY A 239 -41.39 2.44 -2.28
CA GLY A 239 -41.24 1.05 -1.89
C GLY A 239 -39.77 0.78 -1.65
N CYS A 240 -39.42 0.48 -0.40
CA CYS A 240 -38.10 0.03 -0.04
C CYS A 240 -37.85 -1.26 -0.82
N ALA A 241 -37.17 -1.16 -1.96
CA ALA A 241 -36.73 -2.31 -2.72
C ALA A 241 -36.03 -3.25 -1.73
N ALA A 242 -36.50 -4.50 -1.65
CA ALA A 242 -36.05 -5.46 -0.67
C ALA A 242 -34.51 -5.51 -0.66
N ARG A 243 -33.89 -5.05 0.43
CA ARG A 243 -32.43 -5.03 0.54
C ARG A 243 -31.92 -6.45 0.26
N PRO A 244 -30.89 -6.60 -0.60
CA PRO A 244 -30.32 -7.91 -0.86
C PRO A 244 -29.90 -8.51 0.49
N ARG A 245 -30.43 -9.69 0.80
CA ARG A 245 -30.04 -10.40 2.01
C ARG A 245 -28.54 -10.67 1.88
N VAL A 246 -27.78 -10.35 2.92
CA VAL A 246 -26.34 -10.60 2.98
C VAL A 246 -26.05 -11.58 4.11
N ALA A 247 -25.03 -12.41 3.92
CA ALA A 247 -24.55 -13.35 4.91
C ALA A 247 -23.06 -13.14 5.16
N LEU A 248 -22.61 -13.38 6.38
CA LEU A 248 -21.19 -13.41 6.71
C LEU A 248 -20.65 -14.82 6.47
N GLN A 249 -19.56 -14.93 5.73
CA GLN A 249 -18.91 -16.20 5.44
C GLN A 249 -17.42 -16.15 5.83
N ARG A 250 -17.00 -17.10 6.67
CA ARG A 250 -15.58 -17.38 6.94
C ARG A 250 -15.01 -18.22 5.80
N ARG A 251 -13.91 -17.80 5.20
CA ARG A 251 -13.23 -18.48 4.08
C ARG A 251 -11.77 -18.75 4.43
N LEU A 252 -11.21 -19.81 3.85
CA LEU A 252 -9.79 -20.13 3.90
C LEU A 252 -9.28 -20.24 2.46
N ARG A 253 -8.31 -19.41 2.10
CA ARG A 253 -7.57 -19.52 0.84
C ARG A 253 -6.17 -20.03 1.13
N VAL A 254 -5.73 -21.00 0.34
CA VAL A 254 -4.37 -21.55 0.44
C VAL A 254 -3.72 -21.46 -0.92
N VAL A 255 -2.56 -20.83 -0.98
CA VAL A 255 -1.70 -20.76 -2.17
C VAL A 255 -0.42 -21.48 -1.85
N THR A 256 0.00 -22.40 -2.72
CA THR A 256 1.28 -23.11 -2.58
C THR A 256 2.11 -22.84 -3.81
N LEU A 257 3.26 -22.21 -3.61
CA LEU A 257 4.24 -21.89 -4.64
C LEU A 257 5.41 -22.85 -4.51
N ARG A 258 5.85 -23.42 -5.64
CA ARG A 258 7.06 -24.25 -5.73
C ARG A 258 8.12 -23.46 -6.47
N MET A 259 9.35 -23.47 -5.96
CA MET A 259 10.46 -22.71 -6.50
C MET A 259 11.49 -23.65 -7.10
N ALA A 260 11.99 -23.31 -8.29
CA ALA A 260 13.15 -23.98 -8.86
C ALA A 260 14.42 -23.50 -8.14
N VAL A 261 15.40 -24.41 -8.01
CA VAL A 261 16.70 -24.12 -7.40
C VAL A 261 17.74 -24.16 -8.50
N THR A 262 18.65 -23.18 -8.51
CA THR A 262 19.80 -23.17 -9.41
C THR A 262 21.07 -22.91 -8.61
N ARG A 263 22.18 -23.49 -9.08
CA ARG A 263 23.53 -23.20 -8.57
C ARG A 263 24.24 -22.12 -9.37
N ASP A 264 23.75 -21.83 -10.58
CA ASP A 264 24.28 -20.76 -11.41
C ASP A 264 23.70 -19.43 -10.95
N ALA A 265 24.59 -18.51 -10.57
CA ALA A 265 24.20 -17.17 -10.15
C ALA A 265 23.53 -16.40 -11.29
N VAL A 266 23.94 -16.61 -12.55
CA VAL A 266 23.35 -15.92 -13.71
C VAL A 266 21.89 -16.31 -13.91
N ASP A 267 21.54 -17.58 -13.68
CA ASP A 267 20.17 -18.06 -13.78
C ASP A 267 19.25 -17.45 -12.71
N VAL A 268 19.79 -17.09 -11.52
CA VAL A 268 19.03 -16.34 -10.50
C VAL A 268 18.62 -14.97 -11.04
N TYR A 269 19.55 -14.26 -11.68
CA TYR A 269 19.25 -12.94 -12.28
C TYR A 269 18.26 -13.05 -13.44
N ARG A 270 18.31 -14.11 -14.25
CA ARG A 270 17.37 -14.35 -15.36
C ARG A 270 15.92 -14.51 -14.92
N HIS A 271 15.70 -15.15 -13.77
CA HIS A 271 14.36 -15.46 -13.25
C HIS A 271 13.88 -14.47 -12.18
N CYS A 272 14.60 -13.38 -11.97
CA CYS A 272 14.23 -12.35 -11.02
C CYS A 272 13.08 -11.50 -11.58
N SER A 273 12.00 -11.34 -10.80
CA SER A 273 10.86 -10.50 -11.16
C SER A 273 11.15 -9.04 -10.79
N PRO A 274 11.16 -8.10 -11.76
CA PRO A 274 11.41 -6.69 -11.48
C PRO A 274 10.31 -6.06 -10.62
N ASP A 275 9.06 -6.46 -10.80
CA ASP A 275 7.92 -5.89 -10.08
C ASP A 275 7.95 -6.27 -8.59
N ALA A 276 8.25 -7.54 -8.29
CA ALA A 276 8.40 -8.00 -6.91
C ALA A 276 9.56 -7.28 -6.18
N VAL A 277 10.66 -7.06 -6.89
CA VAL A 277 11.81 -6.30 -6.39
C VAL A 277 11.42 -4.85 -6.13
N LEU A 278 10.71 -4.22 -7.05
CA LEU A 278 10.27 -2.83 -6.92
C LEU A 278 9.32 -2.66 -5.73
N CYS A 279 8.31 -3.52 -5.60
CA CYS A 279 7.42 -3.55 -4.44
C CYS A 279 8.20 -3.69 -3.14
N MET A 280 9.14 -4.64 -3.07
CA MET A 280 9.95 -4.84 -1.88
C MET A 280 10.77 -3.58 -1.51
N LEU A 281 11.36 -2.90 -2.50
CA LEU A 281 12.08 -1.64 -2.28
C LEU A 281 11.15 -0.53 -1.82
N MET A 282 9.96 -0.40 -2.42
CA MET A 282 8.95 0.59 -2.03
C MET A 282 8.51 0.38 -0.57
N HIS A 283 8.23 -0.85 -0.15
CA HIS A 283 7.91 -1.16 1.23
C HIS A 283 9.07 -0.85 2.18
N LYS A 284 10.32 -1.21 1.83
CA LYS A 284 11.50 -0.91 2.65
C LYS A 284 11.70 0.61 2.82
N VAL A 285 11.51 1.38 1.76
CA VAL A 285 11.57 2.85 1.80
C VAL A 285 10.42 3.42 2.62
N ALA A 286 9.19 2.92 2.44
CA ALA A 286 8.04 3.35 3.22
C ALA A 286 8.27 3.16 4.71
N THR A 287 8.79 2.00 5.14
CA THR A 287 9.13 1.71 6.54
C THR A 287 10.24 2.61 7.09
N ILE A 288 11.29 2.92 6.31
CA ILE A 288 12.36 3.84 6.77
C ILE A 288 11.84 5.26 6.92
N THR A 289 11.03 5.71 5.96
CA THR A 289 10.48 7.07 5.93
C THR A 289 9.32 7.26 6.88
N GLU A 290 8.77 6.19 7.45
CA GLU A 290 7.72 6.23 8.45
C GLU A 290 8.24 7.01 9.67
N SER A 291 7.49 8.03 10.06
CA SER A 291 7.82 8.89 11.20
C SER A 291 7.71 8.17 12.54
N LEU A 292 7.18 6.95 12.55
CA LEU A 292 6.93 6.16 13.74
C LEU A 292 8.02 5.12 13.97
N SER A 293 8.58 5.16 15.18
CA SER A 293 9.31 4.03 15.76
C SER A 293 8.49 2.76 15.57
N PRO A 294 9.09 1.60 15.25
CA PRO A 294 8.38 0.34 15.40
C PRO A 294 7.87 0.29 16.85
N VAL A 295 6.58 0.01 17.05
CA VAL A 295 6.11 -0.44 18.35
C VAL A 295 6.79 -1.80 18.56
N PRO A 296 7.80 -1.94 19.45
CA PRO A 296 8.29 -3.26 19.77
C PRO A 296 7.13 -4.05 20.40
N PRO A 297 7.05 -5.37 20.19
CA PRO A 297 6.10 -6.18 20.95
C PRO A 297 6.33 -5.93 22.44
N PRO A 298 5.27 -5.75 23.25
CA PRO A 298 5.44 -5.63 24.69
C PRO A 298 6.22 -6.88 25.18
N PRO A 299 7.24 -6.70 26.03
CA PRO A 299 8.02 -7.83 26.52
C PRO A 299 7.08 -8.84 27.20
N PRO A 300 7.35 -10.15 27.08
CA PRO A 300 6.46 -11.18 27.60
C PRO A 300 6.32 -11.19 29.13
N ASN A 301 7.09 -10.38 29.87
CA ASN A 301 7.02 -10.28 31.32
C ASN A 301 7.11 -8.81 31.77
N GLY A 302 6.21 -8.41 32.66
CA GLY A 302 6.10 -7.05 33.22
C GLY A 302 7.28 -6.69 34.12
N SER A 303 8.45 -6.46 33.52
CA SER A 303 9.55 -5.74 34.17
C SER A 303 9.54 -4.29 33.69
N ASP A 304 9.26 -3.38 34.62
CA ASP A 304 9.39 -1.95 34.48
C ASP A 304 10.84 -1.58 34.17
N ALA A 305 11.18 -1.49 32.89
CA ALA A 305 12.38 -0.81 32.42
C ALA A 305 11.93 0.31 31.50
N HIS A 306 12.12 1.55 31.96
CA HIS A 306 11.99 2.75 31.14
C HIS A 306 12.86 2.60 29.89
N ALA A 307 12.27 2.13 28.80
CA ALA A 307 12.89 2.15 27.48
C ALA A 307 13.04 3.63 27.10
N VAL A 308 14.26 4.14 27.24
CA VAL A 308 14.67 5.43 26.70
C VAL A 308 14.37 5.37 25.20
N ALA A 309 13.34 6.08 24.77
CA ALA A 309 12.98 6.21 23.37
C ALA A 309 14.22 6.72 22.61
N PRO A 310 14.60 6.10 21.47
CA PRO A 310 15.69 6.62 20.66
C PRO A 310 15.36 8.08 20.29
N PRO A 311 16.37 8.98 20.23
CA PRO A 311 16.14 10.35 19.83
C PRO A 311 15.46 10.33 18.46
N LEU A 312 14.42 11.17 18.30
CA LEU A 312 13.71 11.35 17.04
C LEU A 312 14.74 11.82 16.00
N GLU A 313 15.31 10.88 15.24
CA GLU A 313 16.14 11.22 14.11
C GLU A 313 15.30 12.11 13.19
N GLY A 314 15.76 13.36 12.98
CA GLY A 314 15.02 14.34 12.22
C GLY A 314 14.65 13.78 10.84
N GLY A 315 13.47 14.12 10.32
CA GLY A 315 12.96 13.54 9.06
C GLY A 315 13.95 13.59 7.89
N SER A 316 14.84 14.57 7.85
CA SER A 316 15.96 14.67 6.90
C SER A 316 16.93 13.47 6.94
N ALA A 317 17.25 12.96 8.13
CA ALA A 317 18.14 11.80 8.31
C ALA A 317 17.50 10.51 7.77
N LYS A 318 16.21 10.28 8.06
CA LYS A 318 15.44 9.14 7.52
C LYS A 318 15.35 9.18 5.99
N LEU A 319 15.12 10.37 5.43
CA LEU A 319 15.12 10.56 3.97
C LEU A 319 16.50 10.27 3.37
N ALA A 320 17.58 10.74 3.99
CA ALA A 320 18.94 10.42 3.56
C ALA A 320 19.21 8.91 3.60
N GLN A 321 18.80 8.23 4.67
CA GLN A 321 18.93 6.77 4.82
C GLN A 321 18.16 6.01 3.73
N ALA A 322 16.91 6.39 3.44
CA ALA A 322 16.11 5.77 2.39
C ALA A 322 16.76 5.94 1.00
N ARG A 323 17.35 7.11 0.73
CA ARG A 323 18.08 7.37 -0.52
C ARG A 323 19.37 6.56 -0.63
N VAL A 324 20.10 6.41 0.48
CA VAL A 324 21.29 5.54 0.56
C VAL A 324 20.89 4.09 0.29
N LEU A 325 19.83 3.58 0.89
CA LEU A 325 19.34 2.21 0.64
C LEU A 325 19.12 1.94 -0.85
N LEU A 326 18.43 2.84 -1.56
CA LEU A 326 18.16 2.65 -2.99
C LEU A 326 19.43 2.70 -3.85
N ARG A 327 20.36 3.60 -3.52
CA ARG A 327 21.65 3.74 -4.22
C ARG A 327 22.53 2.50 -4.00
N ASP A 328 22.70 2.12 -2.74
CA ASP A 328 23.50 0.96 -2.36
C ASP A 328 22.92 -0.32 -2.96
N TRP A 329 21.60 -0.46 -2.96
CA TRP A 329 20.94 -1.59 -3.60
C TRP A 329 21.27 -1.68 -5.09
N LEU A 330 21.23 -0.56 -5.83
CA LEU A 330 21.57 -0.54 -7.26
C LEU A 330 23.05 -0.87 -7.50
N VAL A 331 23.95 -0.36 -6.66
CA VAL A 331 25.38 -0.66 -6.72
C VAL A 331 25.63 -2.15 -6.46
N LEU A 332 25.03 -2.71 -5.41
CA LEU A 332 25.15 -4.13 -5.07
C LEU A 332 24.55 -5.04 -6.15
N LEU A 333 23.42 -4.66 -6.74
CA LEU A 333 22.82 -5.38 -7.86
C LEU A 333 23.78 -5.43 -9.05
N THR A 334 24.30 -4.27 -9.45
CA THR A 334 25.16 -4.15 -10.63
C THR A 334 26.49 -4.89 -10.42
N ALA A 335 27.13 -4.69 -9.27
CA ALA A 335 28.38 -5.37 -8.92
C ALA A 335 28.19 -6.89 -8.79
N GLY A 336 27.10 -7.33 -8.16
CA GLY A 336 26.74 -8.75 -8.04
C GLY A 336 26.50 -9.41 -9.38
N TYR A 337 25.79 -8.73 -10.29
CA TYR A 337 25.56 -9.21 -11.65
C TYR A 337 26.86 -9.34 -12.45
N MET A 338 27.73 -8.32 -12.43
CA MET A 338 29.03 -8.38 -13.11
C MET A 338 29.89 -9.54 -12.58
N ARG A 339 29.89 -9.75 -11.27
CA ARG A 339 30.57 -10.89 -10.64
C ARG A 339 29.99 -12.24 -11.08
N ALA A 340 28.67 -12.32 -11.26
CA ALA A 340 28.00 -13.54 -11.71
C ALA A 340 28.31 -13.85 -13.18
N VAL A 341 28.36 -12.84 -14.05
CA VAL A 341 28.69 -13.01 -15.47
C VAL A 341 30.18 -13.36 -15.68
N ALA A 342 31.07 -12.77 -14.87
CA ALA A 342 32.51 -13.00 -14.94
C ALA A 342 33.07 -13.58 -13.63
N PRO A 343 32.76 -14.84 -13.27
CA PRO A 343 33.12 -15.41 -11.97
C PRO A 343 34.63 -15.61 -11.78
N ARG A 344 35.39 -15.70 -12.87
CA ARG A 344 36.86 -15.88 -12.87
C ARG A 344 37.64 -14.57 -12.87
N ALA A 345 36.99 -13.44 -13.10
CA ALA A 345 37.67 -12.14 -13.14
C ALA A 345 38.20 -11.75 -11.76
N SER A 346 39.37 -11.12 -11.72
CA SER A 346 39.92 -10.55 -10.49
C SER A 346 39.15 -9.29 -10.08
N ASN A 347 39.24 -8.89 -8.80
CA ASN A 347 38.59 -7.65 -8.34
C ASN A 347 39.12 -6.40 -9.07
N ALA A 348 40.39 -6.42 -9.49
CA ALA A 348 40.99 -5.34 -10.27
C ALA A 348 40.43 -5.27 -11.70
N GLU A 349 40.22 -6.43 -12.34
CA GLU A 349 39.59 -6.53 -13.65
C GLU A 349 38.11 -6.09 -13.61
N LEU A 350 37.37 -6.52 -12.59
CA LEU A 350 35.98 -6.10 -12.37
C LEU A 350 35.87 -4.59 -12.14
N ALA A 351 36.79 -4.00 -11.37
CA ALA A 351 36.82 -2.55 -11.12
C ALA A 351 37.21 -1.73 -12.35
N ALA A 352 38.02 -2.29 -13.27
CA ALA A 352 38.39 -1.65 -14.53
C ALA A 352 37.30 -1.73 -15.60
N THR A 353 36.36 -2.68 -15.46
CA THR A 353 35.26 -2.88 -16.42
C THR A 353 34.13 -1.87 -16.13
N PRO A 354 33.60 -1.16 -17.15
CA PRO A 354 32.49 -0.26 -16.93
C PRO A 354 31.23 -1.01 -16.43
N PRO A 355 30.43 -0.41 -15.54
CA PRO A 355 29.23 -1.05 -15.01
C PRO A 355 28.20 -1.28 -16.11
N ASP A 356 27.79 -2.53 -16.29
CA ASP A 356 26.77 -2.91 -17.26
C ASP A 356 25.37 -2.82 -16.63
N VAL A 357 24.67 -1.74 -16.97
CA VAL A 357 23.27 -1.49 -16.56
C VAL A 357 22.23 -2.05 -17.53
N GLY A 358 22.68 -2.63 -18.65
CA GLY A 358 21.82 -3.21 -19.68
C GLY A 358 21.38 -4.65 -19.36
N PHE A 359 22.10 -5.34 -18.48
CA PHE A 359 21.84 -6.72 -18.06
C PHE A 359 21.60 -7.67 -19.26
N PRO A 360 22.55 -7.82 -20.20
CA PRO A 360 22.36 -8.59 -21.44
C PRO A 360 21.99 -10.06 -21.19
N ALA A 361 22.47 -10.67 -20.10
CA ALA A 361 22.13 -12.03 -19.72
C ALA A 361 20.79 -12.14 -18.98
N ALA A 362 20.20 -11.02 -18.53
CA ALA A 362 18.95 -10.94 -17.77
C ALA A 362 18.14 -9.68 -18.17
N PRO A 363 17.57 -9.65 -19.40
CA PRO A 363 16.97 -8.43 -19.97
C PRO A 363 15.75 -7.92 -19.17
N ALA A 364 15.09 -8.77 -18.39
CA ALA A 364 14.00 -8.39 -17.49
C ALA A 364 14.44 -7.34 -16.44
N LEU A 365 15.72 -7.29 -16.09
CA LEU A 365 16.27 -6.35 -15.11
C LEU A 365 16.66 -4.99 -15.70
N SER A 366 16.69 -4.86 -17.03
CA SER A 366 17.12 -3.62 -17.72
C SER A 366 16.29 -2.37 -17.34
N ALA A 367 15.05 -2.55 -16.90
CA ALA A 367 14.20 -1.46 -16.45
C ALA A 367 14.51 -0.99 -15.01
N LEU A 368 15.09 -1.84 -14.17
CA LEU A 368 15.27 -1.58 -12.74
C LEU A 368 16.11 -0.34 -12.42
N PRO A 369 17.28 -0.10 -13.06
CA PRO A 369 18.05 1.12 -12.80
C PRO A 369 17.23 2.40 -13.05
N ARG A 370 16.40 2.40 -14.11
CA ARG A 370 15.53 3.53 -14.46
C ARG A 370 14.40 3.70 -13.44
N LEU A 371 13.78 2.60 -13.02
CA LEU A 371 12.71 2.62 -12.02
C LEU A 371 13.22 3.07 -10.64
N VAL A 372 14.38 2.57 -10.21
CA VAL A 372 15.03 3.01 -8.96
C VAL A 372 15.44 4.48 -9.03
N TYR A 373 15.94 4.95 -10.19
CA TYR A 373 16.18 6.37 -10.40
C TYR A 373 14.88 7.20 -10.30
N ALA A 374 13.78 6.70 -10.86
CA ALA A 374 12.47 7.33 -10.73
C ALA A 374 12.01 7.40 -9.26
N LEU A 375 12.19 6.33 -8.48
CA LEU A 375 11.92 6.33 -7.03
C LEU A 375 12.77 7.39 -6.30
N LEU A 376 14.06 7.52 -6.62
CA LEU A 376 14.96 8.54 -6.05
C LEU A 376 14.54 9.98 -6.39
N ARG A 377 13.78 10.17 -7.48
CA ARG A 377 13.22 11.45 -7.94
C ARG A 377 11.78 11.67 -7.48
N SER A 378 11.17 10.69 -6.82
CA SER A 378 9.81 10.76 -6.29
C SER A 378 9.64 11.93 -5.31
N PRO A 379 8.46 12.58 -5.27
CA PRO A 379 8.11 13.56 -4.23
C PRO A 379 8.26 13.03 -2.79
N LEU A 380 8.23 11.71 -2.58
CA LEU A 380 8.46 11.10 -1.27
C LEU A 380 9.91 11.26 -0.78
N LEU A 381 10.89 11.20 -1.70
CA LEU A 381 12.33 11.25 -1.40
C LEU A 381 13.00 12.56 -1.84
N ALA A 382 12.23 13.48 -2.43
CA ALA A 382 12.67 14.81 -2.78
C ALA A 382 12.69 15.72 -1.54
N ALA A 383 13.54 16.75 -1.58
CA ALA A 383 13.45 17.81 -0.59
C ALA A 383 12.09 18.52 -0.76
N PRO A 384 11.35 18.77 0.33
CA PRO A 384 10.05 19.41 0.21
C PRO A 384 10.20 20.80 -0.40
N SER A 385 9.48 21.06 -1.48
CA SER A 385 9.40 22.38 -2.11
C SER A 385 8.25 23.18 -1.53
N ALA A 386 8.37 24.51 -1.46
CA ALA A 386 7.32 25.40 -0.98
C ALA A 386 5.99 25.31 -1.77
N SER A 387 6.03 24.78 -3.00
CA SER A 387 4.85 24.54 -3.85
C SER A 387 4.20 23.17 -3.65
N GLN A 388 4.74 22.31 -2.79
CA GLN A 388 4.22 20.96 -2.56
C GLN A 388 3.18 20.98 -1.44
N HIS A 389 2.08 20.26 -1.62
CA HIS A 389 1.07 20.11 -0.56
C HIS A 389 1.73 19.50 0.70
N PRO A 390 1.51 20.08 1.90
CA PRO A 390 2.19 19.63 3.12
C PRO A 390 1.96 18.13 3.37
N ASP A 391 0.73 17.65 3.24
CA ASP A 391 0.40 16.24 3.45
C ASP A 391 0.72 15.31 2.26
N LEU A 392 1.43 15.76 1.22
CA LEU A 392 1.74 14.89 0.07
C LEU A 392 2.69 13.76 0.45
N THR A 393 3.73 14.06 1.22
CA THR A 393 4.74 13.07 1.65
C THR A 393 4.13 11.90 2.44
N PRO A 394 3.33 12.11 3.50
CA PRO A 394 2.69 11.00 4.23
C PRO A 394 1.69 10.23 3.36
N PHE A 395 0.94 10.92 2.49
CA PHE A 395 0.06 10.24 1.54
C PHE A 395 0.84 9.33 0.59
N MET A 396 1.93 9.82 -0.01
CA MET A 396 2.77 9.02 -0.91
C MET A 396 3.42 7.84 -0.21
N ARG A 397 3.82 8.01 1.07
CA ARG A 397 4.35 6.91 1.89
C ARG A 397 3.31 5.81 2.09
N HIS A 398 2.10 6.19 2.51
CA HIS A 398 0.99 5.28 2.69
C HIS A 398 0.64 4.57 1.37
N LEU A 399 0.69 5.29 0.25
CA LEU A 399 0.44 4.72 -1.06
C LEU A 399 1.52 3.68 -1.43
N TRP A 400 2.80 3.98 -1.21
CA TRP A 400 3.91 3.05 -1.49
C TRP A 400 3.90 1.79 -0.62
N SER A 401 3.24 1.82 0.54
CA SER A 401 3.12 0.66 1.44
C SER A 401 1.93 -0.24 1.12
N CYS A 402 1.09 0.10 0.15
CA CYS A 402 -0.07 -0.72 -0.22
C CYS A 402 -0.27 -0.95 -1.71
N LEU A 403 0.34 -0.15 -2.58
CA LEU A 403 0.19 -0.28 -4.03
C LEU A 403 0.49 -1.70 -4.54
N PRO A 404 -0.34 -2.24 -5.46
CA PRO A 404 -0.02 -3.45 -6.19
C PRO A 404 1.18 -3.26 -7.12
N PRO A 405 1.91 -4.35 -7.42
CA PRO A 405 3.07 -4.36 -8.32
C PRO A 405 2.80 -3.77 -9.70
#